data_AF-E1F230-F1
#
_entry.id   AF-E1F230-F1
#
_cell.length_a   1.000
_cell.length_b   1.000
_cell.length_c   1.000
_cell.angle_alpha   90.00
_cell.angle_beta   90.00
_cell.angle_gamma   90.00
#
_symmetry.space_group_name_H-M   'P 1'
#
loop_
_entity.id
_entity.type
_entity.pdbx_description
1 polymer ?
#
loop_
_entity_poly.entity_id
_entity_poly.type
_entity_poly.pdbx_seq_one_letter_code
_entity_poly.pdbx_strand_id
1 'polypeptide(L)'
;MPSETNITRLIECSCLLGGRIISVGDVMGAASDLSLLKVTLRDVEVWRGDPPVDGAIIMAVDKKPGLGSGQYALLGGNLTSLHTTDSTPVYTVYIICQSMADIRELAATINKGVPGWVTKNDRFISPFKAPFPGLHSGPRCAVTGRPVLRLSSNIVFGATRVIPPTVLEARNPLGDGIFSLQVRNEGAVQETIPLLVSGSTLLWDQSVVCINRGSSYIFRESVPKDVQFHVLGPGESVTGNINTLHLMDFPWPQMDERIYFTFALGTLCASSFFDFSPCYHKGMIKSTLKHSDLSCCFSSP
;
A
#
# COMPACT_ATOMS: atom_id res chain seq x y z
N MET A 1 16.56 -2.69 -20.09
CA MET A 1 16.46 -1.26 -19.73
C MET A 1 15.00 -0.86 -19.84
N PRO A 2 14.38 -0.21 -18.84
CA PRO A 2 13.02 0.30 -19.01
C PRO A 2 13.04 1.36 -20.12
N SER A 3 12.11 1.31 -21.06
CA SER A 3 12.03 2.30 -22.14
C SER A 3 11.79 3.71 -21.57
N GLU A 4 12.48 4.71 -22.12
CA GLU A 4 12.37 6.13 -21.74
C GLU A 4 10.91 6.62 -21.71
N THR A 5 10.04 6.03 -22.53
CA THR A 5 8.60 6.30 -22.63
C THR A 5 7.82 6.21 -21.32
N ASN A 6 8.29 5.38 -20.38
CA ASN A 6 7.60 5.12 -19.11
C ASN A 6 8.09 6.03 -17.98
N ILE A 7 9.34 6.49 -18.04
CA ILE A 7 9.83 7.56 -17.14
C ILE A 7 9.06 8.86 -17.42
N THR A 8 8.74 9.14 -18.70
CA THR A 8 7.95 10.31 -19.13
C THR A 8 6.59 10.43 -18.44
N ARG A 9 5.89 9.31 -18.20
CA ARG A 9 4.55 9.29 -17.56
C ARG A 9 4.56 9.72 -16.09
N LEU A 10 5.62 9.40 -15.36
CA LEU A 10 5.80 9.82 -13.96
C LEU A 10 6.06 11.33 -13.84
N ILE A 11 6.77 11.84 -14.84
CA ILE A 11 7.17 13.24 -14.98
C ILE A 11 5.95 14.10 -15.40
N GLU A 12 4.83 13.54 -15.88
CA GLU A 12 3.69 14.33 -16.36
C GLU A 12 2.80 14.92 -15.25
N CYS A 13 2.80 14.36 -14.04
CA CYS A 13 1.92 14.77 -12.95
C CYS A 13 2.64 15.37 -11.73
N SER A 14 3.95 15.59 -11.81
CA SER A 14 4.82 15.96 -10.68
C SER A 14 5.72 17.14 -11.08
N CYS A 15 6.01 18.04 -10.12
CA CYS A 15 7.13 18.96 -10.28
C CYS A 15 8.43 18.15 -10.17
N LEU A 16 9.51 18.57 -10.81
CA LEU A 16 10.79 17.87 -10.73
C LEU A 16 11.89 18.91 -10.59
N LEU A 17 12.58 18.88 -9.44
CA LEU A 17 13.67 19.80 -9.14
C LEU A 17 14.96 19.02 -8.87
N GLY A 18 16.00 19.34 -9.62
CA GLY A 18 17.37 19.07 -9.20
C GLY A 18 17.83 20.15 -8.23
N GLY A 19 18.62 19.83 -7.21
CA GLY A 19 19.18 20.86 -6.34
C GLY A 19 20.00 20.30 -5.20
N ARG A 20 21.05 21.02 -4.80
CA ARG A 20 21.90 20.62 -3.68
C ARG A 20 21.22 20.95 -2.36
N ILE A 21 21.02 19.95 -1.50
CA ILE A 21 20.49 20.17 -0.16
C ILE A 21 21.57 20.86 0.69
N ILE A 22 21.28 22.08 1.15
CA ILE A 22 22.19 22.92 1.94
C ILE A 22 21.77 23.06 3.40
N SER A 23 20.50 22.83 3.72
CA SER A 23 20.04 22.77 5.10
C SER A 23 18.83 21.86 5.26
N VAL A 24 18.74 21.26 6.44
CA VAL A 24 17.65 20.41 6.88
C VAL A 24 17.35 20.79 8.33
N GLY A 25 16.16 21.32 8.59
CA GLY A 25 15.70 21.69 9.93
C GLY A 25 14.39 21.02 10.27
N ASP A 26 14.12 20.78 11.55
CA ASP A 26 12.84 20.23 11.98
C ASP A 26 11.75 21.31 11.94
N VAL A 27 10.52 20.94 11.57
CA VAL A 27 9.37 21.84 11.64
C VAL A 27 8.75 21.76 13.04
N MET A 28 8.64 22.90 13.74
CA MET A 28 7.95 22.97 15.03
C MET A 28 6.45 22.68 14.88
N GLY A 29 5.93 21.76 15.69
CA GLY A 29 4.50 21.38 15.71
C GLY A 29 4.14 20.08 14.97
N ALA A 30 5.11 19.20 14.72
CA ALA A 30 4.90 17.97 13.96
C ALA A 30 3.79 17.07 14.56
N ALA A 31 2.86 16.65 13.69
CA ALA A 31 1.96 15.54 13.96
C ALA A 31 2.79 14.28 14.28
N SER A 32 2.34 13.50 15.27
CA SER A 32 3.09 12.46 15.99
C SER A 32 3.76 11.36 15.14
N ASP A 33 3.43 11.27 13.85
CA ASP A 33 3.82 10.14 13.01
C ASP A 33 4.81 10.51 11.89
N LEU A 34 5.14 11.80 11.72
CA LEU A 34 6.07 12.26 10.68
C LEU A 34 7.20 13.14 11.21
N SER A 35 8.44 12.80 10.83
CA SER A 35 9.55 13.75 10.89
C SER A 35 9.42 14.75 9.75
N LEU A 36 8.66 15.83 9.98
CA LEU A 36 8.57 16.93 9.02
C LEU A 36 9.86 17.74 9.04
N LEU A 37 10.59 17.68 7.94
CA LEU A 37 11.86 18.38 7.78
C LEU A 37 11.73 19.50 6.78
N LYS A 38 12.03 20.73 7.17
CA LYS A 38 12.26 21.85 6.26
C LYS A 38 13.58 21.63 5.53
N VAL A 39 13.50 21.48 4.21
CA VAL A 39 14.67 21.32 3.34
C VAL A 39 14.89 22.58 2.51
N THR A 40 16.13 23.08 2.50
CA THR A 40 16.55 24.19 1.63
C THR A 40 17.47 23.65 0.54
N LEU A 41 17.14 23.98 -0.71
CA LEU A 41 17.93 23.63 -1.89
C LEU A 41 18.73 24.84 -2.38
N ARG A 42 19.92 24.58 -2.94
CA ARG A 42 20.73 25.53 -3.73
C ARG A 42 20.88 24.98 -5.14
N ASP A 43 21.16 25.85 -6.11
CA ASP A 43 21.41 25.48 -7.50
C ASP A 43 20.21 24.71 -8.08
N VAL A 44 19.01 25.22 -7.79
CA VAL A 44 17.75 24.55 -8.15
C VAL A 44 17.57 24.60 -9.66
N GLU A 45 17.51 23.43 -10.27
CA GLU A 45 17.17 23.27 -11.67
C GLU A 45 15.75 22.71 -11.78
N VAL A 46 14.85 23.46 -12.41
CA VAL A 46 13.50 22.98 -12.70
C VAL A 46 13.57 22.13 -13.95
N TRP A 47 13.43 20.82 -13.79
CA TRP A 47 13.41 19.91 -14.93
C TRP A 47 12.01 19.85 -15.55
N ARG A 48 10.93 20.02 -14.76
CA ARG A 48 9.54 20.13 -15.24
C ARG A 48 8.57 20.60 -14.15
N GLY A 49 7.44 21.21 -14.56
CA GLY A 49 6.38 21.70 -13.68
C GLY A 49 6.65 23.10 -13.14
N ASP A 50 5.68 23.70 -12.47
CA ASP A 50 5.90 24.99 -11.81
C ASP A 50 6.72 24.77 -10.53
N PRO A 51 7.84 25.48 -10.34
CA PRO A 51 8.54 25.47 -9.06
C PRO A 51 7.58 25.98 -7.98
N PRO A 52 7.68 25.46 -6.74
CA PRO A 52 6.90 26.03 -5.66
C PRO A 52 7.32 27.49 -5.45
N VAL A 53 6.35 28.35 -5.15
CA VAL A 53 6.52 29.80 -4.99
C VAL A 53 7.70 30.12 -4.05
N ASP A 54 8.45 31.19 -4.33
CA ASP A 54 9.61 31.63 -3.54
C ASP A 54 9.40 31.47 -2.03
N GLY A 55 10.30 30.75 -1.36
CA GLY A 55 10.20 30.46 0.08
C GLY A 55 9.56 29.12 0.44
N ALA A 56 9.32 28.24 -0.54
CA ALA A 56 8.75 26.91 -0.33
C ALA A 56 9.49 26.10 0.75
N ILE A 57 8.77 25.79 1.84
CA ILE A 57 9.21 24.82 2.84
C ILE A 57 8.91 23.43 2.24
N ILE A 58 9.95 22.80 1.71
CA ILE A 58 9.91 21.41 1.25
C ILE A 58 9.89 20.54 2.49
N MET A 59 8.78 19.85 2.74
CA MET A 59 8.69 18.86 3.82
C MET A 59 9.06 17.49 3.29
N ALA A 60 10.21 16.98 3.74
CA ALA A 60 10.53 15.57 3.59
C ALA A 60 9.78 14.77 4.64
N VAL A 61 9.33 13.59 4.25
CA VAL A 61 8.75 12.60 5.15
C VAL A 61 9.66 11.38 5.13
N ASP A 62 9.74 10.65 6.26
CA ASP A 62 10.32 9.32 6.37
C ASP A 62 11.86 9.20 6.44
N LYS A 63 12.64 10.08 5.80
CA LYS A 63 14.12 10.00 5.88
C LYS A 63 14.79 11.36 5.90
N LYS A 64 15.65 11.60 6.91
CA LYS A 64 16.48 12.81 6.98
C LYS A 64 17.46 12.82 5.81
N PRO A 65 17.38 13.80 4.88
CA PRO A 65 18.28 13.82 3.74
C PRO A 65 19.70 14.16 4.17
N GLY A 66 20.69 13.63 3.44
CA GLY A 66 22.10 13.91 3.69
C GLY A 66 22.47 15.31 3.20
N LEU A 67 23.31 16.02 3.97
CA LEU A 67 23.85 17.31 3.53
C LEU A 67 24.94 17.10 2.46
N GLY A 68 24.96 17.97 1.45
CA GLY A 68 26.18 18.22 0.68
C GLY A 68 26.58 17.24 -0.43
N SER A 69 25.83 16.16 -0.70
CA SER A 69 25.99 15.33 -1.91
C SER A 69 24.95 15.72 -2.97
N GLY A 70 25.27 15.61 -4.27
CA GLY A 70 24.40 16.02 -5.38
C GLY A 70 23.15 15.16 -5.53
N GLN A 71 22.16 15.38 -4.67
CA GLN A 71 20.90 14.61 -4.58
C GLN A 71 19.80 15.29 -5.41
N TYR A 72 18.86 14.50 -5.94
CA TYR A 72 17.82 14.94 -6.88
C TYR A 72 16.43 14.80 -6.23
N ALA A 73 15.62 15.85 -6.08
CA ALA A 73 14.30 15.72 -5.47
C ALA A 73 13.24 15.37 -6.52
N LEU A 74 12.47 14.30 -6.33
CA LEU A 74 11.31 14.01 -7.19
C LEU A 74 10.01 14.47 -6.51
N LEU A 75 9.35 15.48 -7.09
CA LEU A 75 8.35 16.27 -6.37
C LEU A 75 6.92 15.91 -6.82
N GLY A 76 6.32 14.91 -6.17
CA GLY A 76 4.92 14.55 -6.39
C GLY A 76 3.93 15.57 -5.81
N GLY A 77 2.98 16.04 -6.62
CA GLY A 77 1.99 17.07 -6.28
C GLY A 77 0.77 16.60 -5.46
N ASN A 78 0.48 17.32 -4.38
CA ASN A 78 -0.73 18.14 -4.21
C ASN A 78 -0.45 19.08 -3.03
N LEU A 79 -0.74 20.37 -3.21
CA LEU A 79 -0.74 21.37 -2.14
C LEU A 79 -1.67 20.85 -1.03
N THR A 80 -1.12 20.60 0.16
CA THR A 80 -1.93 20.28 1.31
C THR A 80 -1.80 21.44 2.27
N SER A 81 -2.90 22.17 2.49
CA SER A 81 -2.96 23.18 3.55
C SER A 81 -2.77 22.47 4.89
N LEU A 82 -1.63 22.64 5.54
CA LEU A 82 -1.53 22.35 6.97
C LEU A 82 -1.98 23.59 7.72
N HIS A 83 -3.09 23.48 8.44
CA HIS A 83 -3.55 24.53 9.33
C HIS A 83 -2.63 24.64 10.54
N THR A 84 -1.75 25.64 10.50
CA THR A 84 -1.18 26.26 11.70
C THR A 84 -1.83 27.64 11.82
N THR A 85 -2.84 27.74 12.68
CA THR A 85 -3.46 28.95 13.25
C THR A 85 -3.40 30.23 12.38
N ASP A 86 -4.56 30.56 11.79
CA ASP A 86 -5.00 31.87 11.26
C ASP A 86 -4.17 32.59 10.17
N SER A 87 -3.07 32.02 9.71
CA SER A 87 -2.39 32.45 8.48
C SER A 87 -1.83 31.25 7.73
N THR A 88 -2.72 30.34 7.29
CA THR A 88 -2.37 28.99 6.79
C THR A 88 -1.25 29.00 5.74
N PRO A 89 -0.01 28.62 6.08
CA PRO A 89 0.99 28.34 5.07
C PRO A 89 0.60 27.06 4.34
N VAL A 90 0.50 27.15 3.01
CA VAL A 90 0.28 25.97 2.17
C VAL A 90 1.61 25.27 2.00
N TYR A 91 1.69 24.02 2.43
CA TYR A 91 2.91 23.23 2.27
C TYR A 91 2.71 22.19 1.18
N THR A 92 3.81 21.87 0.52
CA THR A 92 3.86 20.75 -0.43
C THR A 92 4.76 19.68 0.17
N VAL A 93 4.25 18.46 0.24
CA VAL A 93 4.94 17.28 0.77
C VAL A 93 5.63 16.56 -0.38
N TYR A 94 6.91 16.24 -0.22
CA TYR A 94 7.76 15.79 -1.33
C TYR A 94 8.52 14.49 -1.02
N ILE A 95 8.93 13.77 -2.08
CA ILE A 95 9.84 12.63 -1.98
C ILE A 95 11.25 13.13 -2.31
N ILE A 96 12.23 12.80 -1.47
CA ILE A 96 13.63 13.10 -1.76
C ILE A 96 14.30 11.85 -2.30
N CYS A 97 14.80 11.92 -3.53
CA CYS A 97 15.64 10.89 -4.10
C CYS A 97 17.12 11.29 -3.91
N GLN A 98 17.94 10.36 -3.43
CA GLN A 98 19.35 10.65 -3.15
C GLN A 98 20.26 10.28 -4.32
N SER A 99 19.72 9.60 -5.33
CA SER A 99 20.46 9.15 -6.50
C SER A 99 19.59 9.00 -7.74
N MET A 100 20.22 8.93 -8.93
CA MET A 100 19.52 8.53 -10.16
C MET A 100 18.99 7.10 -10.11
N ALA A 101 19.57 6.23 -9.28
CA ALA A 101 19.04 4.88 -9.06
C ALA A 101 17.69 4.96 -8.33
N ASP A 102 17.58 5.79 -7.30
CA ASP A 102 16.34 6.02 -6.54
C ASP A 102 15.23 6.55 -7.46
N ILE A 103 15.57 7.49 -8.36
CA ILE A 103 14.62 8.01 -9.36
C ILE A 103 14.14 6.91 -10.30
N ARG A 104 15.07 6.11 -10.86
CA ARG A 104 14.72 5.02 -11.79
C ARG A 104 13.88 3.95 -11.11
N GLU A 105 14.14 3.67 -9.84
CA GLU A 105 13.41 2.68 -9.07
C GLU A 105 12.01 3.17 -8.67
N LEU A 106 11.88 4.43 -8.26
CA LEU A 106 10.59 5.09 -8.08
C LEU A 106 9.79 5.08 -9.38
N ALA A 107 10.48 5.33 -10.50
CA ALA A 107 9.89 5.20 -11.82
C ALA A 107 9.46 3.79 -12.18
N ALA A 108 10.28 2.80 -11.89
CA ALA A 108 9.91 1.41 -12.09
C ALA A 108 8.69 1.03 -11.23
N THR A 109 8.59 1.52 -9.99
CA THR A 109 7.47 1.24 -9.07
C THR A 109 6.17 1.81 -9.60
N ILE A 110 6.16 3.09 -9.99
CA ILE A 110 5.01 3.74 -10.62
C ILE A 110 4.62 3.03 -11.92
N ASN A 111 5.59 2.68 -12.76
CA ASN A 111 5.32 2.07 -14.06
C ASN A 111 4.84 0.63 -13.97
N LYS A 112 5.37 -0.16 -13.03
CA LYS A 112 4.88 -1.51 -12.75
C LYS A 112 3.50 -1.49 -12.10
N GLY A 113 3.16 -0.39 -11.43
CA GLY A 113 1.96 -0.26 -10.63
C GLY A 113 2.05 -1.05 -9.32
N VAL A 114 1.06 -0.85 -8.47
CA VAL A 114 0.88 -1.65 -7.25
C VAL A 114 -0.09 -2.77 -7.58
N PRO A 115 0.25 -4.04 -7.33
CA PRO A 115 -0.66 -5.16 -7.57
C PRO A 115 -2.05 -4.92 -6.96
N GLY A 116 -3.07 -5.07 -7.81
CA GLY A 116 -4.48 -4.86 -7.46
C GLY A 116 -4.94 -3.40 -7.40
N TRP A 117 -4.04 -2.45 -7.66
CA TRP A 117 -4.40 -1.06 -7.91
C TRP A 117 -4.55 -0.84 -9.42
N VAL A 118 -5.33 0.17 -9.78
CA VAL A 118 -5.53 0.55 -11.18
C VAL A 118 -5.01 1.96 -11.43
N THR A 119 -4.51 2.20 -12.64
CA THR A 119 -4.15 3.54 -13.09
C THR A 119 -5.23 4.04 -14.03
N LYS A 120 -5.86 5.17 -13.71
CA LYS A 120 -6.89 5.81 -14.54
C LYS A 120 -6.59 7.29 -14.67
N ASN A 121 -6.51 7.80 -15.90
CA ASN A 121 -6.14 9.19 -16.19
C ASN A 121 -4.89 9.62 -15.41
N ASP A 122 -3.86 8.78 -15.47
CA ASP A 122 -2.57 8.97 -14.77
C ASP A 122 -2.63 9.07 -13.24
N ARG A 123 -3.75 8.64 -12.64
CA ARG A 123 -3.93 8.57 -11.18
C ARG A 123 -3.92 7.13 -10.69
N PHE A 124 -3.14 6.87 -9.65
CA PHE A 124 -3.17 5.60 -8.91
C PHE A 124 -4.44 5.50 -8.08
N ILE A 125 -5.18 4.41 -8.24
CA ILE A 125 -6.43 4.16 -7.52
C ILE A 125 -6.32 2.80 -6.84
N SER A 126 -6.30 2.82 -5.51
CA SER A 126 -6.36 1.62 -4.68
C SER A 126 -7.77 1.03 -4.70
N PRO A 127 -7.95 -0.27 -4.44
CA PRO A 127 -9.28 -0.86 -4.30
C PRO A 127 -10.01 -0.42 -3.02
N PHE A 128 -9.29 0.15 -2.05
CA PHE A 128 -9.89 0.79 -0.87
C PHE A 128 -10.60 2.09 -1.24
N LYS A 129 -11.69 2.40 -0.54
CA LYS A 129 -12.50 3.63 -0.75
C LYS A 129 -12.43 4.60 0.43
N ALA A 130 -12.20 4.11 1.64
CA ALA A 130 -12.08 4.96 2.82
C ALA A 130 -10.79 5.80 2.78
N PRO A 131 -10.84 7.08 3.18
CA PRO A 131 -9.64 7.90 3.36
C PRO A 131 -8.64 7.22 4.31
N PHE A 132 -7.36 7.25 3.93
CA PHE A 132 -6.28 6.74 4.76
C PHE A 132 -5.84 7.82 5.74
N PRO A 133 -5.73 7.52 7.05
CA PRO A 133 -5.31 8.47 8.05
C PRO A 133 -3.81 8.75 7.97
N GLY A 134 -3.43 9.92 8.48
CA GLY A 134 -2.04 10.37 8.52
C GLY A 134 -1.57 10.98 7.20
N LEU A 135 -0.48 11.72 7.31
CA LEU A 135 0.24 12.29 6.18
C LEU A 135 1.35 11.31 5.80
N HIS A 136 1.67 11.19 4.50
CA HIS A 136 2.72 10.31 3.98
C HIS A 136 3.40 10.95 2.77
N SER A 137 4.70 10.73 2.60
CA SER A 137 5.35 11.00 1.31
C SER A 137 5.12 9.82 0.36
N GLY A 138 5.44 10.01 -0.92
CA GLY A 138 5.38 8.93 -1.90
C GLY A 138 4.27 9.08 -2.93
N PRO A 139 4.29 8.24 -3.97
CA PRO A 139 3.11 7.98 -4.76
C PRO A 139 1.99 7.50 -3.84
N ARG A 140 0.76 7.93 -4.09
CA ARG A 140 -0.39 7.60 -3.25
C ARG A 140 -1.64 7.41 -4.07
N CYS A 141 -2.61 6.74 -3.48
CA CYS A 141 -3.93 6.66 -4.08
C CYS A 141 -4.54 8.07 -4.18
N ALA A 142 -4.99 8.46 -5.37
CA ALA A 142 -5.62 9.76 -5.61
C ALA A 142 -6.98 9.92 -4.93
N VAL A 143 -7.63 8.81 -4.53
CA VAL A 143 -8.94 8.81 -3.86
C VAL A 143 -8.78 8.76 -2.35
N THR A 144 -7.99 7.81 -1.85
CA THR A 144 -7.88 7.54 -0.42
C THR A 144 -6.68 8.21 0.24
N GLY A 145 -5.69 8.67 -0.52
CA GLY A 145 -4.42 9.15 0.03
C GLY A 145 -3.50 8.05 0.56
N ARG A 146 -3.90 6.77 0.49
CA ARG A 146 -3.08 5.63 0.94
C ARG A 146 -1.72 5.63 0.20
N PRO A 147 -0.58 5.59 0.90
CA PRO A 147 0.72 5.65 0.25
C PRO A 147 1.09 4.30 -0.38
N VAL A 148 1.92 4.39 -1.42
CA VAL A 148 2.61 3.27 -2.04
C VAL A 148 3.98 3.14 -1.36
N LEU A 149 4.09 2.22 -0.40
CA LEU A 149 5.37 1.90 0.21
C LEU A 149 6.20 1.03 -0.73
N ARG A 150 7.41 1.51 -1.04
CA ARG A 150 8.43 0.75 -1.76
C ARG A 150 9.08 -0.22 -0.79
N LEU A 151 9.15 -1.48 -1.20
CA LEU A 151 9.79 -2.53 -0.43
C LEU A 151 11.09 -2.96 -1.10
N SER A 152 12.13 -3.20 -0.31
CA SER A 152 13.39 -3.76 -0.79
C SER A 152 13.21 -5.21 -1.22
N SER A 153 14.13 -5.69 -2.06
CA SER A 153 14.15 -7.09 -2.50
C SER A 153 14.41 -8.09 -1.36
N ASN A 154 14.79 -7.60 -0.17
CA ASN A 154 15.05 -8.44 0.99
C ASN A 154 13.77 -8.73 1.81
N ILE A 155 12.64 -8.09 1.46
CA ILE A 155 11.36 -8.39 2.10
C ILE A 155 10.68 -9.51 1.32
N VAL A 156 10.47 -10.64 1.99
CA VAL A 156 9.85 -11.84 1.42
C VAL A 156 8.43 -11.95 1.94
N PHE A 157 7.49 -12.28 1.04
CA PHE A 157 6.08 -12.47 1.37
C PHE A 157 5.61 -13.85 0.94
N GLY A 158 4.92 -14.56 1.84
CA GLY A 158 4.43 -15.91 1.62
C GLY A 158 2.96 -16.05 2.02
N ALA A 159 2.27 -16.97 1.34
CA ALA A 159 0.89 -17.33 1.63
C ALA A 159 0.77 -18.85 1.67
N THR A 160 0.28 -19.37 2.80
CA THR A 160 0.06 -20.81 3.00
C THR A 160 -1.38 -21.06 3.39
N ARG A 161 -1.94 -22.18 2.94
CA ARG A 161 -3.29 -22.58 3.36
C ARG A 161 -3.26 -23.01 4.83
N VAL A 162 -4.29 -22.61 5.58
CA VAL A 162 -4.52 -23.16 6.92
C VAL A 162 -5.46 -24.35 6.79
N ILE A 163 -4.97 -25.53 7.20
CA ILE A 163 -5.79 -26.74 7.24
C ILE A 163 -6.61 -26.73 8.54
N PRO A 164 -7.95 -26.84 8.48
CA PRO A 164 -8.80 -26.82 9.65
C PRO A 164 -8.55 -28.07 10.51
N PRO A 165 -8.81 -27.98 11.83
CA PRO A 165 -8.67 -29.13 12.72
C PRO A 165 -9.57 -30.32 12.33
N THR A 166 -10.72 -30.04 11.73
CA THR A 166 -11.64 -31.06 11.23
C THR A 166 -11.64 -31.04 9.71
N VAL A 167 -11.02 -32.05 9.11
CA VAL A 167 -10.96 -32.24 7.66
C VAL A 167 -12.07 -33.19 7.22
N LEU A 168 -12.88 -32.73 6.27
CA LEU A 168 -13.84 -33.50 5.51
C LEU A 168 -13.24 -33.71 4.12
N GLU A 169 -12.76 -34.93 3.85
CA GLU A 169 -11.95 -35.24 2.65
C GLU A 169 -12.57 -34.76 1.33
N ALA A 170 -13.90 -34.84 1.21
CA ALA A 170 -14.62 -34.43 0.00
C ALA A 170 -14.93 -32.93 -0.08
N ARG A 171 -14.69 -32.14 0.96
CA ARG A 171 -15.20 -30.75 1.05
C ARG A 171 -14.12 -29.71 1.33
N ASN A 172 -13.18 -29.99 2.22
CA ASN A 172 -12.15 -29.04 2.63
C ASN A 172 -10.76 -29.67 2.90
N PRO A 173 -10.29 -30.64 2.08
CA PRO A 173 -9.00 -31.28 2.30
C PRO A 173 -7.82 -30.30 2.26
N LEU A 174 -8.01 -29.15 1.61
CA LEU A 174 -7.01 -28.10 1.42
C LEU A 174 -7.36 -26.79 2.13
N GLY A 175 -8.29 -26.82 3.09
CA GLY A 175 -8.64 -25.67 3.94
C GLY A 175 -9.95 -24.97 3.61
N ASP A 176 -10.40 -24.14 4.56
CA ASP A 176 -11.70 -23.45 4.55
C ASP A 176 -11.60 -21.99 4.04
N GLY A 177 -10.71 -21.73 3.08
CA GLY A 177 -10.45 -20.36 2.61
C GLY A 177 -9.66 -19.48 3.58
N ILE A 178 -9.07 -20.06 4.63
CA ILE A 178 -8.16 -19.37 5.54
C ILE A 178 -6.72 -19.53 5.06
N PHE A 179 -6.00 -18.42 4.97
CA PHE A 179 -4.59 -18.38 4.57
C PHE A 179 -3.76 -17.71 5.66
N SER A 180 -2.64 -18.35 6.01
CA SER A 180 -1.60 -17.78 6.84
C SER A 180 -0.63 -17.02 5.94
N LEU A 181 -0.62 -15.71 6.10
CA LEU A 181 0.27 -14.79 5.42
C LEU A 181 1.47 -14.50 6.30
N GLN A 182 2.65 -14.50 5.70
CA GLN A 182 3.90 -14.20 6.38
C GLN A 182 4.68 -13.17 5.59
N VAL A 183 5.21 -12.17 6.27
CA VAL A 183 6.22 -11.26 5.74
C VAL A 183 7.47 -11.34 6.59
N ARG A 184 8.64 -11.34 5.95
CA ARG A 184 9.94 -11.49 6.60
C ARG A 184 10.94 -10.52 5.99
N ASN A 185 11.78 -9.93 6.85
CA ASN A 185 12.93 -9.15 6.44
C ASN A 185 14.17 -10.04 6.47
N GLU A 186 14.69 -10.40 5.30
CA GLU A 186 15.94 -11.16 5.16
C GLU A 186 17.18 -10.26 5.09
N GLY A 187 16.99 -8.94 5.19
CA GLY A 187 18.04 -7.94 5.16
C GLY A 187 18.65 -7.66 6.54
N ALA A 188 19.69 -6.82 6.52
CA ALA A 188 20.42 -6.40 7.71
C ALA A 188 19.94 -5.07 8.32
N VAL A 189 18.93 -4.43 7.72
CA VAL A 189 18.40 -3.12 8.13
C VAL A 189 16.89 -3.22 8.35
N GLN A 190 16.38 -2.44 9.31
CA GLN A 190 14.93 -2.34 9.53
C GLN A 190 14.24 -1.69 8.32
N GLU A 191 12.98 -2.07 8.08
CA GLU A 191 12.21 -1.57 6.95
C GLU A 191 10.73 -1.36 7.32
N THR A 192 10.18 -0.21 6.93
CA THR A 192 8.75 0.07 7.08
C THR A 192 7.96 -0.62 5.97
N ILE A 193 6.97 -1.43 6.34
CA ILE A 193 6.17 -2.23 5.41
C ILE A 193 4.68 -1.83 5.42
N PRO A 194 3.92 -2.05 4.34
CA PRO A 194 2.51 -1.63 4.25
C PRO A 194 1.54 -2.53 5.05
N LEU A 195 2.04 -3.25 6.03
CA LEU A 195 1.24 -3.93 7.04
C LEU A 195 0.86 -2.91 8.12
N LEU A 196 -0.43 -2.71 8.32
CA LEU A 196 -0.96 -1.77 9.29
C LEU A 196 -0.97 -2.36 10.70
N VAL A 197 -0.73 -1.52 11.69
CA VAL A 197 -0.77 -1.86 13.12
C VAL A 197 -1.57 -0.79 13.87
N SER A 198 -2.40 -1.21 14.82
CA SER A 198 -3.04 -0.32 15.80
C SER A 198 -2.82 -0.91 17.19
N GLY A 199 -2.15 -0.14 18.05
CA GLY A 199 -1.58 -0.66 19.30
C GLY A 199 -0.64 -1.85 19.04
N SER A 200 -0.98 -3.02 19.59
CA SER A 200 -0.25 -4.28 19.38
C SER A 200 -0.88 -5.19 18.33
N THR A 201 -1.90 -4.73 17.59
CA THR A 201 -2.69 -5.57 16.69
C THR A 201 -2.29 -5.35 15.24
N LEU A 202 -1.88 -6.42 14.55
CA LEU A 202 -1.64 -6.42 13.11
C LEU A 202 -2.98 -6.46 12.35
N LEU A 203 -3.17 -5.53 11.43
CA LEU A 203 -4.42 -5.32 10.69
C LEU A 203 -4.34 -5.86 9.27
N TRP A 204 -4.18 -7.18 9.13
CA TRP A 204 -4.03 -7.86 7.83
C TRP A 204 -5.20 -7.59 6.86
N ASP A 205 -6.44 -7.65 7.35
CA ASP A 205 -7.67 -7.40 6.57
C ASP A 205 -7.73 -6.00 5.93
N GLN A 206 -7.05 -5.01 6.54
CA GLN A 206 -6.97 -3.62 6.06
C GLN A 206 -5.69 -3.32 5.28
N SER A 207 -4.77 -4.27 5.21
CA SER A 207 -3.44 -4.12 4.61
C SER A 207 -3.32 -4.84 3.28
N VAL A 208 -3.97 -6.00 3.17
CA VAL A 208 -3.83 -6.90 2.02
C VAL A 208 -4.91 -6.65 0.99
N VAL A 209 -4.52 -6.61 -0.28
CA VAL A 209 -5.42 -6.70 -1.42
C VAL A 209 -5.44 -8.13 -1.92
N CYS A 210 -6.61 -8.66 -2.21
CA CYS A 210 -6.77 -9.99 -2.79
C CYS A 210 -7.15 -9.87 -4.27
N ILE A 211 -6.41 -10.56 -5.14
CA ILE A 211 -6.61 -10.51 -6.59
C ILE A 211 -7.07 -11.88 -7.06
N ASN A 212 -8.18 -11.92 -7.81
CA ASN A 212 -8.69 -13.11 -8.46
C ASN A 212 -9.14 -12.74 -9.87
N ARG A 213 -8.68 -13.52 -10.87
CA ARG A 213 -9.04 -13.33 -12.29
C ARG A 213 -8.87 -11.89 -12.80
N GLY A 214 -7.86 -11.19 -12.30
CA GLY A 214 -7.56 -9.80 -12.66
C GLY A 214 -8.40 -8.73 -11.94
N SER A 215 -9.42 -9.14 -11.18
CA SER A 215 -10.20 -8.25 -10.31
C SER A 215 -9.61 -8.20 -8.90
N SER A 216 -9.77 -7.05 -8.24
CA SER A 216 -9.20 -6.80 -6.91
C SER A 216 -10.30 -6.65 -5.88
N TYR A 217 -10.08 -7.27 -4.73
CA TYR A 217 -11.01 -7.37 -3.61
C TYR A 217 -10.30 -7.04 -2.31
N ILE A 218 -11.04 -6.56 -1.33
CA ILE A 218 -10.56 -6.19 -0.01
C ILE A 218 -11.42 -6.86 1.07
N PHE A 219 -10.90 -6.97 2.28
CA PHE A 219 -11.62 -7.58 3.41
C PHE A 219 -12.34 -6.52 4.26
N ARG A 220 -11.70 -5.36 4.46
CA ARG A 220 -12.24 -4.28 5.29
C ARG A 220 -11.75 -2.91 4.84
N GLU A 221 -12.68 -1.98 4.66
CA GLU A 221 -12.36 -0.60 4.26
C GLU A 221 -11.85 0.26 5.42
N SER A 222 -12.51 0.18 6.59
CA SER A 222 -12.23 1.08 7.71
C SER A 222 -10.93 0.71 8.43
N VAL A 223 -10.09 1.73 8.61
CA VAL A 223 -8.86 1.70 9.41
C VAL A 223 -9.03 2.54 10.68
N PRO A 224 -8.47 2.10 11.83
CA PRO A 224 -8.40 2.93 13.04
C PRO A 224 -7.65 4.25 12.81
N LYS A 225 -7.91 5.27 13.64
CA LYS A 225 -7.26 6.59 13.50
C LYS A 225 -5.79 6.58 13.94
N ASP A 226 -5.45 5.71 14.89
CA ASP A 226 -4.13 5.51 15.48
C ASP A 226 -3.27 4.51 14.68
N VAL A 227 -3.64 4.24 13.43
CA VAL A 227 -2.96 3.23 12.62
C VAL A 227 -1.59 3.73 12.16
N GLN A 228 -0.59 2.85 12.26
CA GLN A 228 0.75 3.07 11.73
C GLN A 228 1.17 1.90 10.84
N PHE A 229 2.20 2.11 10.04
CA PHE A 229 2.86 1.03 9.32
C PHE A 229 3.78 0.25 10.25
N HIS A 230 3.83 -1.06 10.06
CA HIS A 230 4.73 -1.93 10.79
C HIS A 230 6.18 -1.67 10.36
N VAL A 231 7.08 -1.56 11.32
CA VAL A 231 8.53 -1.52 11.09
C VAL A 231 9.07 -2.92 11.35
N LEU A 232 9.54 -3.58 10.30
CA LEU A 232 10.05 -4.94 10.35
C LEU A 232 11.57 -4.91 10.54
N GLY A 233 12.05 -5.37 11.70
CA GLY A 233 13.46 -5.41 12.05
C GLY A 233 14.26 -6.44 11.23
N PRO A 234 15.61 -6.39 11.28
CA PRO A 234 16.47 -7.35 10.58
C PRO A 234 16.19 -8.79 11.03
N GLY A 235 15.93 -9.70 10.08
CA GLY A 235 15.61 -11.10 10.36
C GLY A 235 14.20 -11.33 10.93
N GLU A 236 13.45 -10.28 11.26
CA GLU A 236 12.12 -10.38 11.85
C GLU A 236 11.12 -10.95 10.85
N SER A 237 10.16 -11.72 11.36
CA SER A 237 9.02 -12.19 10.60
C SER A 237 7.74 -12.00 11.40
N VAL A 238 6.70 -11.51 10.72
CA VAL A 238 5.35 -11.42 11.27
C VAL A 238 4.38 -12.23 10.41
N THR A 239 3.46 -12.90 11.09
CA THR A 239 2.49 -13.81 10.46
C THR A 239 1.09 -13.46 10.93
N GLY A 240 0.10 -13.61 10.06
CA GLY A 240 -1.30 -13.51 10.43
C GLY A 240 -2.21 -14.20 9.44
N ASN A 241 -3.40 -14.56 9.93
CA ASN A 241 -4.39 -15.26 9.15
C ASN A 241 -5.38 -14.28 8.51
N ILE A 242 -5.72 -14.52 7.26
CA ILE A 242 -6.83 -13.89 6.56
C ILE A 242 -7.84 -14.97 6.16
N ASN A 243 -9.12 -14.62 6.20
CA ASN A 243 -10.18 -15.51 5.73
C ASN A 243 -10.77 -14.93 4.44
N THR A 244 -10.51 -15.55 3.30
CA THR A 244 -11.02 -15.07 1.99
C THR A 244 -12.53 -15.13 1.92
N LEU A 245 -13.20 -15.96 2.73
CA LEU A 245 -14.67 -15.96 2.86
C LEU A 245 -15.23 -14.66 3.46
N HIS A 246 -14.37 -13.74 3.94
CA HIS A 246 -14.75 -12.40 4.38
C HIS A 246 -14.48 -11.31 3.33
N LEU A 247 -14.06 -11.65 2.11
CA LEU A 247 -13.86 -10.67 1.05
C LEU A 247 -15.16 -9.94 0.72
N MET A 248 -15.07 -8.61 0.67
CA MET A 248 -16.19 -7.75 0.29
C MET A 248 -16.47 -7.88 -1.20
N ASP A 249 -17.76 -8.00 -1.54
CA ASP A 249 -18.27 -8.05 -2.92
C ASP A 249 -17.63 -9.14 -3.81
N PHE A 250 -17.09 -10.21 -3.21
CA PHE A 250 -16.52 -11.32 -3.97
C PHE A 250 -17.62 -12.20 -4.59
N PRO A 251 -17.59 -12.48 -5.90
CA PRO A 251 -18.61 -13.28 -6.57
C PRO A 251 -18.37 -14.77 -6.35
N TRP A 252 -18.83 -15.30 -5.21
CA TRP A 252 -18.64 -16.71 -4.86
C TRP A 252 -19.28 -17.66 -5.90
N PRO A 253 -18.57 -18.73 -6.31
CA PRO A 253 -19.08 -19.70 -7.28
C PRO A 253 -20.37 -20.39 -6.84
N GLN A 254 -21.15 -20.84 -7.82
CA GLN A 254 -22.37 -21.62 -7.56
C GLN A 254 -22.15 -23.14 -7.61
N MET A 255 -20.98 -23.58 -8.09
CA MET A 255 -20.55 -24.98 -8.18
C MET A 255 -19.21 -25.17 -7.48
N ASP A 256 -18.81 -26.42 -7.27
CA ASP A 256 -17.50 -26.74 -6.72
C ASP A 256 -16.40 -26.20 -7.66
N GLU A 257 -15.46 -25.43 -7.10
CA GLU A 257 -14.43 -24.77 -7.89
C GLU A 257 -13.14 -24.56 -7.08
N ARG A 258 -11.99 -24.77 -7.73
CA ARG A 258 -10.71 -24.32 -7.19
C ARG A 258 -10.52 -22.83 -7.42
N ILE A 259 -10.47 -22.06 -6.35
CA ILE A 259 -10.31 -20.61 -6.42
C ILE A 259 -8.85 -20.23 -6.13
N TYR A 260 -8.22 -19.57 -7.09
CA TYR A 260 -6.86 -19.05 -6.97
C TYR A 260 -6.88 -17.59 -6.52
N PHE A 261 -6.06 -17.25 -5.53
CA PHE A 261 -5.88 -15.89 -5.07
C PHE A 261 -4.41 -15.49 -5.17
N THR A 262 -4.18 -14.25 -5.57
CA THR A 262 -2.92 -13.56 -5.35
C THR A 262 -3.14 -12.51 -4.27
N PHE A 263 -2.47 -12.68 -3.14
CA PHE A 263 -2.46 -11.72 -2.05
C PHE A 263 -1.35 -10.70 -2.33
N ALA A 264 -1.68 -9.43 -2.20
CA ALA A 264 -0.76 -8.33 -2.40
C ALA A 264 -0.62 -7.51 -1.10
N LEU A 265 0.63 -7.31 -0.68
CA LEU A 265 1.01 -6.42 0.42
C LEU A 265 1.97 -5.37 -0.14
N GLY A 266 1.43 -4.22 -0.53
CA GLY A 266 2.17 -3.25 -1.34
C GLY A 266 2.59 -3.86 -2.67
N THR A 267 3.89 -3.85 -2.96
CA THR A 267 4.46 -4.42 -4.20
C THR A 267 4.75 -5.91 -4.11
N LEU A 268 4.61 -6.54 -2.93
CA LEU A 268 4.84 -7.97 -2.75
C LEU A 268 3.58 -8.76 -3.07
N CYS A 269 3.76 -9.92 -3.71
CA CYS A 269 2.69 -10.83 -4.07
C CYS A 269 3.01 -12.25 -3.60
N ALA A 270 2.00 -12.95 -3.10
CA ALA A 270 2.04 -14.38 -2.86
C ALA A 270 0.73 -15.01 -3.32
N SER A 271 0.81 -16.13 -4.03
CA SER A 271 -0.38 -16.80 -4.56
C SER A 271 -0.64 -18.11 -3.85
N SER A 272 -1.92 -18.41 -3.67
CA SER A 272 -2.37 -19.70 -3.15
C SER A 272 -3.77 -20.00 -3.67
N PHE A 273 -4.35 -21.12 -3.27
CA PHE A 273 -5.69 -21.52 -3.68
C PHE A 273 -6.35 -22.38 -2.61
N PHE A 274 -7.68 -22.48 -2.66
CA PHE A 274 -8.44 -23.51 -1.96
C PHE A 274 -9.59 -24.03 -2.84
N ASP A 275 -10.11 -25.20 -2.48
CA ASP A 275 -11.25 -25.81 -3.18
C ASP A 275 -12.55 -25.37 -2.50
N PHE A 276 -13.33 -24.53 -3.18
CA PHE A 276 -14.59 -24.01 -2.68
C PHE A 276 -15.72 -24.97 -3.05
N SER A 277 -16.35 -25.56 -2.04
CA SER A 277 -17.64 -26.22 -2.18
C SER A 277 -18.81 -25.35 -1.68
N PRO A 278 -19.80 -25.00 -2.52
CA PRO A 278 -20.96 -24.21 -2.12
C PRO A 278 -21.79 -24.84 -1.00
N CYS A 279 -21.92 -26.17 -0.98
CA CYS A 279 -22.73 -26.88 0.01
C CYS A 279 -22.14 -26.83 1.44
N TYR A 280 -20.89 -26.42 1.55
CA TYR A 280 -20.14 -26.39 2.80
C TYR A 280 -19.72 -24.97 3.18
N HIS A 281 -19.09 -24.23 2.27
CA HIS A 281 -18.51 -22.92 2.57
C HIS A 281 -19.51 -21.76 2.52
N LYS A 282 -20.66 -21.88 1.83
CA LYS A 282 -21.61 -20.76 1.74
C LYS A 282 -22.08 -20.28 3.11
N GLY A 283 -22.28 -21.19 4.06
CA GLY A 283 -22.66 -20.86 5.43
C GLY A 283 -21.56 -20.18 6.25
N MET A 284 -20.32 -20.16 5.76
CA MET A 284 -19.15 -19.57 6.43
C MET A 284 -18.81 -18.18 5.91
N ILE A 285 -19.38 -17.78 4.77
CA ILE A 285 -19.19 -16.43 4.21
C ILE A 285 -19.84 -15.43 5.15
N LYS A 286 -19.04 -14.46 5.64
CA LYS A 286 -19.61 -13.36 6.41
C LYS A 286 -20.44 -12.49 5.47
N SER A 287 -21.76 -12.48 5.67
CA SER A 287 -22.66 -11.59 4.95
C SER A 287 -22.28 -10.13 5.25
N THR A 288 -21.74 -9.41 4.27
CA THR A 288 -22.05 -7.98 4.16
C THR A 288 -23.56 -7.91 3.91
N LEU A 289 -24.32 -7.43 4.89
CA LEU A 289 -25.76 -7.22 4.79
C LEU A 289 -26.13 -6.59 3.44
N LYS A 290 -26.75 -7.37 2.56
CA LYS A 290 -27.73 -6.89 1.59
C LYS A 290 -28.89 -7.86 1.54
N HIS A 291 -30.06 -7.24 1.50
CA HIS A 291 -31.41 -7.78 1.54
C HIS A 291 -31.62 -9.12 0.85
N SER A 292 -32.35 -9.99 1.56
CA SER A 292 -33.27 -11.03 1.07
C SER A 292 -32.90 -11.70 -0.26
N ASP A 293 -32.53 -12.97 -0.21
CA ASP A 293 -33.36 -14.02 -0.81
C ASP A 293 -32.98 -15.40 -0.25
N LEU A 294 -33.95 -15.99 0.45
CA LEU A 294 -34.03 -17.41 0.75
C LEU A 294 -34.40 -18.14 -0.54
N SER A 295 -33.59 -19.10 -1.00
CA SER A 295 -34.12 -20.26 -1.71
C SER A 295 -33.16 -21.46 -1.70
N CYS A 296 -33.58 -22.46 -0.93
CA CYS A 296 -33.60 -23.89 -1.25
C CYS A 296 -32.33 -24.57 -1.80
N CYS A 297 -31.58 -25.22 -0.91
CA CYS A 297 -30.91 -26.47 -1.27
C CYS A 297 -31.94 -27.61 -1.18
N PHE A 298 -32.34 -28.17 -2.33
CA PHE A 298 -33.12 -29.39 -2.39
C PHE A 298 -32.29 -30.55 -1.83
N SER A 299 -32.85 -31.21 -0.81
CA SER A 299 -32.47 -32.57 -0.43
C SER A 299 -33.19 -33.54 -1.35
N SER A 300 -32.58 -34.67 -1.67
CA SER A 300 -33.28 -35.88 -2.13
C SER A 300 -32.40 -37.12 -1.93
N PRO A 301 -33.02 -38.30 -1.80
CA PRO A 301 -32.76 -39.31 -0.77
C PRO A 301 -31.58 -40.25 -1.03
#